data_AF-A0A847CQW6-F1
#
_entry.id   AF-A0A847CQW6-F1
#
_cell.length_a   1.000
_cell.length_b   1.000
_cell.length_c   1.000
_cell.angle_alpha   90.00
_cell.angle_beta   90.00
_cell.angle_gamma   90.00
#
_symmetry.space_group_name_H-M   'P 1'
#
loop_
_entity.id
_entity.type
_entity.pdbx_description
1 polymer ?
#
loop_
_entity_poly.entity_id
_entity_poly.type
_entity_poly.pdbx_seq_one_letter_code
_entity_poly.pdbx_strand_id
1 'polypeptide(L)' 'TYAGVQMQRFMSRADMPCGSTIGPISAAESGILTVDVGAPQLAMHSVREMMMGVDLESYALALAACLEIDGVPS' A
#
# COMPACT_ATOMS: atom_id res chain seq x y z
N THR A 1 10.77 5.57 11.98
CA THR A 1 10.09 6.88 12.17
C THR A 1 8.59 6.81 11.87
N TYR A 2 7.76 7.71 12.42
CA TYR A 2 6.30 7.76 12.23
C TYR A 2 5.90 8.88 11.26
N ALA A 3 5.15 8.55 10.20
CA ALA A 3 4.81 9.49 9.11
C ALA A 3 3.65 10.45 9.42
N GLY A 4 2.87 10.25 10.49
CA GLY A 4 1.71 11.12 10.78
C GLY A 4 0.54 11.02 9.79
N VAL A 5 0.57 10.06 8.86
CA VAL A 5 -0.46 9.89 7.82
C VAL A 5 -1.64 9.07 8.33
N GLN A 6 -2.84 9.43 7.88
CA GLN A 6 -4.04 8.67 8.19
C GLN A 6 -4.11 7.40 7.34
N MET A 7 -4.16 6.24 8.00
CA MET A 7 -4.25 4.94 7.34
C MET A 7 -5.69 4.43 7.29
N GLN A 8 -6.08 3.85 6.16
CA GLN A 8 -7.33 3.10 6.02
C GLN A 8 -7.05 1.60 5.88
N ARG A 9 -7.99 0.77 6.35
CA ARG A 9 -7.97 -0.69 6.11
C ARG A 9 -8.96 -1.03 5.01
N PHE A 10 -8.48 -1.71 3.98
CA PHE A 10 -9.31 -2.25 2.92
C PHE A 10 -9.40 -3.77 3.06
N MET A 11 -10.62 -4.30 2.99
CA MET A 11 -10.89 -5.73 2.92
C MET A 11 -11.99 -5.95 1.88
N SER A 12 -11.81 -6.94 1.01
CA SER A 12 -12.89 -7.40 0.14
C SER A 12 -13.98 -8.07 0.98
N ARG A 13 -15.20 -8.07 0.46
CA ARG A 13 -16.27 -8.87 1.09
C ARG A 13 -15.96 -10.36 0.91
N ALA A 14 -16.15 -11.14 1.97
CA ALA A 14 -15.83 -12.56 1.99
C ALA A 14 -16.66 -13.41 1.01
N ASP A 15 -17.80 -12.89 0.53
CA ASP A 15 -18.70 -13.55 -0.41
C ASP A 15 -18.43 -13.20 -1.88
N MET A 16 -17.37 -12.43 -2.18
CA MET A 16 -16.99 -12.06 -3.54
C MET A 16 -15.52 -12.41 -3.81
N PRO A 17 -15.19 -12.94 -5.00
CA PRO A 17 -13.79 -13.12 -5.38
C PRO A 17 -13.09 -11.75 -5.48
N CYS A 18 -11.82 -11.70 -5.06
CA CYS A 18 -10.97 -10.53 -5.26
C CYS A 18 -9.72 -10.89 -6.07
N GLY A 19 -9.14 -9.89 -6.72
CA GLY A 19 -7.82 -10.03 -7.34
C GLY A 19 -6.75 -10.35 -6.30
N SER A 20 -5.71 -11.06 -6.73
CA SER A 20 -4.49 -11.29 -5.95
C SER A 20 -3.45 -10.19 -6.18
N THR A 21 -2.54 -10.05 -5.23
CA THR A 21 -1.34 -9.19 -5.31
C THR A 21 -0.08 -10.07 -5.36
N ILE A 22 1.09 -9.43 -5.49
CA ILE A 22 2.38 -10.13 -5.42
C ILE A 22 2.83 -10.41 -3.97
N GLY A 23 2.32 -9.69 -2.97
CA GLY A 23 2.75 -9.77 -1.57
C GLY A 23 2.82 -11.19 -0.99
N PRO A 24 1.78 -12.03 -1.17
CA PRO A 24 1.80 -13.43 -0.71
C PRO A 24 2.88 -14.28 -1.38
N ILE A 25 3.12 -14.10 -2.68
CA ILE A 25 4.15 -14.84 -3.43
C ILE A 25 5.54 -14.37 -2.97
N SER A 26 5.75 -13.05 -2.86
CA SER A 26 7.00 -12.47 -2.37
C SER A 26 7.34 -12.94 -0.95
N ALA A 27 6.37 -13.05 -0.05
CA ALA A 27 6.59 -13.61 1.29
C ALA A 27 6.99 -15.09 1.24
N ALA A 28 6.30 -15.90 0.43
CA ALA A 28 6.58 -17.33 0.32
C ALA A 28 7.98 -17.60 -0.25
N GLU A 29 8.42 -16.81 -1.23
CA GLU A 29 9.72 -16.99 -1.87
C GLU A 29 10.89 -16.44 -1.04
N SER A 30 10.71 -15.29 -0.39
CA SER A 30 11.78 -14.63 0.36
C SER A 30 11.87 -15.05 1.83
N GLY A 31 10.78 -15.56 2.40
CA GLY A 31 10.64 -15.79 3.85
C GLY A 31 10.56 -14.50 4.68
N ILE A 32 10.46 -13.33 4.04
CA ILE A 32 10.36 -12.03 4.71
C ILE A 32 8.88 -11.69 4.91
N LEU A 33 8.56 -11.10 6.07
CA LEU A 33 7.22 -10.58 6.34
C LEU A 33 6.89 -9.46 5.35
N THR A 34 5.80 -9.62 4.58
CA THR A 34 5.32 -8.63 3.63
C THR A 34 4.01 -7.99 4.09
N VAL A 35 3.76 -6.77 3.60
CA VAL A 35 2.48 -6.07 3.73
C VAL A 35 2.11 -5.48 2.39
N ASP A 36 0.86 -5.67 1.96
CA ASP A 36 0.32 -4.99 0.79
C ASP A 36 -0.27 -3.65 1.21
N VAL A 37 0.17 -2.58 0.54
CA VAL A 37 -0.32 -1.21 0.74
C VAL A 37 -0.57 -0.55 -0.62
N GLY A 38 -1.46 0.42 -0.67
CA GLY A 38 -1.74 1.17 -1.88
C GLY A 38 -2.64 2.38 -1.63
N ALA A 39 -2.56 3.36 -2.53
CA ALA A 39 -3.47 4.50 -2.53
C ALA A 39 -4.84 4.11 -3.14
N PRO A 40 -5.96 4.58 -2.57
CA PRO A 40 -7.28 4.27 -3.10
C PRO A 40 -7.49 4.89 -4.48
N GLN A 41 -8.09 4.10 -5.37
CA GLN A 41 -8.45 4.54 -6.72
C GLN A 41 -9.80 3.96 -7.14
N LEU A 42 -10.42 4.59 -8.15
CA LEU A 42 -11.65 4.15 -8.77
C LEU A 42 -11.39 3.71 -10.22
N ALA A 43 -12.23 2.76 -10.66
CA ALA A 43 -12.21 2.19 -12.01
C ALA A 43 -10.87 1.53 -12.40
N MET A 44 -10.22 0.83 -11.45
CA MET A 44 -9.01 0.05 -11.72
C MET A 44 -9.20 -0.87 -12.95
N HIS A 45 -8.22 -0.87 -13.85
CA HIS A 45 -8.23 -1.51 -15.18
C HIS A 45 -9.06 -0.81 -16.28
N SER A 46 -9.60 0.38 -16.02
CA SER A 46 -10.20 1.22 -17.06
C SER A 46 -9.14 1.89 -17.95
N VAL A 47 -9.52 2.31 -19.17
CA VAL A 47 -8.70 3.22 -19.98
C VAL A 47 -8.47 4.57 -19.30
N ARG A 48 -9.33 4.92 -18.34
CA ARG A 48 -9.21 6.11 -17.50
C ARG A 48 -9.55 5.77 -16.05
N GLU A 49 -8.53 5.79 -15.21
CA GLU A 49 -8.61 5.60 -13.76
C GLU A 49 -8.68 6.94 -13.03
N MET A 50 -9.09 6.94 -11.76
CA MET A 50 -9.22 8.15 -10.95
C MET A 50 -8.73 7.94 -9.52
N MET A 51 -7.97 8.90 -9.01
CA MET A 51 -7.41 8.92 -7.65
C MET A 51 -7.46 10.35 -7.11
N MET A 52 -7.48 10.53 -5.78
CA MET A 52 -7.40 11.84 -5.16
C MET A 52 -5.93 12.29 -5.00
N GLY A 53 -5.64 13.55 -5.32
CA GLY A 53 -4.28 14.07 -5.26
C GLY A 53 -3.64 14.00 -3.87
N VAL A 54 -4.42 14.17 -2.80
CA VAL A 54 -3.92 14.11 -1.41
C VAL A 54 -3.43 12.71 -1.00
N ASP A 55 -3.97 11.66 -1.62
CA ASP A 55 -3.55 10.29 -1.34
C ASP A 55 -2.14 10.04 -1.87
N LEU A 56 -1.70 10.77 -2.90
CA LEU A 56 -0.35 10.64 -3.46
C LEU A 56 0.71 11.12 -2.49
N GLU A 57 0.51 12.29 -1.89
CA GLU A 57 1.42 12.87 -0.90
C GLU A 57 1.49 12.00 0.35
N SER A 58 0.32 11.58 0.87
CA SER A 58 0.24 10.71 2.04
C SER A 58 0.91 9.35 1.79
N TYR A 59 0.74 8.77 0.60
CA TYR A 59 1.36 7.50 0.24
C TYR A 59 2.88 7.62 0.11
N ALA A 60 3.39 8.70 -0.48
CA ALA A 60 4.82 8.95 -0.57
C ALA A 60 5.48 9.10 0.81
N LEU A 61 4.86 9.87 1.72
CA LEU A 61 5.34 10.03 3.10
C LEU A 61 5.33 8.71 3.87
N ALA A 62 4.29 7.88 3.70
CA ALA A 62 4.21 6.57 4.32
C ALA A 62 5.35 5.64 3.88
N LEU A 63 5.64 5.60 2.58
CA LEU A 63 6.71 4.78 2.02
C LEU A 63 8.10 5.29 2.44
N ALA A 64 8.32 6.60 2.45
CA ALA A 64 9.57 7.19 2.91
C ALA A 64 9.86 6.81 4.38
N ALA A 65 8.89 6.99 5.27
CA ALA A 65 9.03 6.59 6.67
C ALA A 65 9.22 5.07 6.87
N CYS A 66 8.67 4.25 5.97
CA CYS A 66 8.87 2.79 6.00
C CYS A 66 10.32 2.39 5.65
N LEU A 67 11.02 3.20 4.86
CA LEU A 67 12.43 2.97 4.50
C LEU A 67 13.40 3.57 5.52
N GLU A 68 12.97 4.57 6.28
CA GLU A 68 13.72 5.13 7.40
C GLU A 68 13.73 4.15 8.59
N ILE A 69 14.80 3.37 8.68
CA ILE A 69 15.12 2.56 9.85
C ILE A 69 15.58 3.51 10.97
N ASP A 70 15.01 3.36 12.17
CA ASP A 70 15.45 4.11 13.35
C ASP A 70 16.98 3.92 13.54
N GLY A 71 17.76 4.99 13.32
CA GLY A 71 19.22 5.00 13.48
C GLY A 71 20.06 5.27 12.22
N VAL A 72 19.47 5.43 11.03
CA VAL A 72 20.19 5.91 9.83
C VAL A 72 19.67 7.31 9.47
N PRO A 73 20.43 8.39 9.71
CA PRO A 73 20.00 9.73 9.31
C PRO A 73 19.99 9.85 7.78
N SER A 74 18.97 10.54 7.26
CA SER A 74 18.88 10.99 5.86
C SER A 74 20.05 11.87 5.45
#